data_AF-A0A973LMW2-F1
#
_entry.id   AF-A0A973LMW2-F1
#
_cell.length_a   1.000
_cell.length_b   1.000
_cell.length_c   1.000
_cell.angle_alpha   90.00
_cell.angle_beta   90.00
_cell.angle_gamma   90.00
#
_symmetry.space_group_name_H-M   'P 1'
#
loop_
_entity.id
_entity.type
_entity.pdbx_description
1 polymer ?
#
loop_
_entity_poly.entity_id
_entity_poly.type
_entity_poly.pdbx_seq_one_letter_code
_entity_poly.pdbx_strand_id
1 'polypeptide(L)'
;MPPGKAFLVLVCVALTLSGCATSSWEDIGSANLSADERTLTVNLMFGAPEGSPRLCERVTNTELDESSSQVVIGILVEKDCPKQWPWEEPVYNNLAGYPHPVKFTLKRSLAGRTVIDNTDGQRVQIYPGKSKPE
;
A
#
# COMPACT_ATOMS: atom_id res chain seq x y z
N MET A 1 61.01 22.68 11.80
CA MET A 1 61.54 21.87 10.67
C MET A 1 61.78 20.44 11.18
N PRO A 2 61.54 19.39 10.36
CA PRO A 2 60.52 18.28 10.50
C PRO A 2 61.17 16.92 10.93
N PRO A 3 60.58 15.68 10.89
CA PRO A 3 59.40 15.07 10.19
C PRO A 3 58.37 14.43 11.17
N GLY A 4 57.16 13.97 10.84
CA GLY A 4 56.55 13.39 9.63
C GLY A 4 56.05 11.96 9.97
N LYS A 5 54.87 11.57 9.43
CA LYS A 5 54.19 10.24 9.48
C LYS A 5 53.28 10.00 10.70
N ALA A 6 52.11 9.40 10.59
CA ALA A 6 51.31 8.96 9.44
C ALA A 6 49.85 8.80 9.92
N PHE A 7 48.94 9.11 9.01
CA PHE A 7 47.53 8.72 8.98
C PHE A 7 47.34 7.23 9.34
N LEU A 8 46.35 6.92 10.17
CA LEU A 8 45.61 5.65 10.09
C LEU A 8 44.15 5.90 10.51
N VAL A 9 43.40 6.37 9.52
CA VAL A 9 41.94 6.40 9.50
C VAL A 9 41.49 4.95 9.34
N LEU A 10 40.88 4.36 10.37
CA LEU A 10 40.16 3.09 10.24
C LEU A 10 38.65 3.38 10.36
N VAL A 11 38.10 3.90 9.27
CA VAL A 11 36.66 4.07 9.09
C VAL A 11 36.14 2.72 8.56
N CYS A 12 35.77 1.82 9.47
CA CYS A 12 34.93 0.67 9.14
C CYS A 12 33.48 1.14 9.04
N VAL A 13 33.11 1.78 7.92
CA VAL A 13 31.70 1.92 7.57
C VAL A 13 31.27 0.57 7.01
N ALA A 14 30.68 -0.25 7.87
CA ALA A 14 29.87 -1.37 7.43
C ALA A 14 28.67 -0.78 6.68
N LEU A 15 28.79 -0.71 5.35
CA LEU A 15 27.67 -0.45 4.45
C LEU A 15 26.74 -1.66 4.55
N THR A 16 25.83 -1.64 5.53
CA THR A 16 24.64 -2.48 5.48
C THR A 16 23.86 -2.03 4.26
N LEU A 17 23.97 -2.78 3.17
CA LEU A 17 23.05 -2.73 2.04
C LEU A 17 21.69 -3.25 2.53
N SER A 18 21.01 -2.48 3.38
CA SER A 18 19.57 -2.61 3.51
C SER A 18 19.00 -2.19 2.17
N GLY A 19 18.46 -3.13 1.40
CA GLY A 19 17.63 -2.77 0.26
C GLY A 19 16.55 -1.82 0.78
N CYS A 20 16.56 -0.58 0.30
CA CYS A 20 15.54 0.39 0.67
C CYS A 20 14.23 -0.09 0.08
N ALA A 21 13.36 -0.68 0.91
CA ALA A 21 11.97 -0.80 0.57
C ALA A 21 11.43 0.64 0.37
N THR A 22 10.77 0.88 -0.76
CA THR A 22 10.21 2.19 -1.07
C THR A 22 8.71 2.15 -0.81
N SER A 23 8.23 2.98 0.10
CA SER A 23 6.78 3.09 0.37
C SER A 23 6.21 4.34 -0.29
N SER A 24 5.05 4.19 -0.91
CA SER A 24 4.29 5.29 -1.52
C SER A 24 2.82 5.19 -1.16
N TRP A 25 2.17 6.35 -1.01
CA TRP A 25 0.72 6.43 -0.99
C TRP A 25 0.20 6.14 -2.40
N GLU A 26 -0.79 5.26 -2.49
CA GLU A 26 -1.42 4.90 -3.76
C GLU A 26 -2.61 5.81 -4.06
N ASP A 27 -2.76 6.17 -5.33
CA ASP A 27 -3.91 6.94 -5.81
C ASP A 27 -5.18 6.05 -5.84
N ILE A 28 -6.27 6.58 -5.30
CA ILE A 28 -7.54 5.86 -5.12
C ILE A 28 -8.62 6.48 -6.01
N GLY A 29 -8.73 5.98 -7.24
CA GLY A 29 -9.76 6.47 -8.16
C GLY A 29 -11.19 5.98 -7.85
N SER A 30 -11.33 4.81 -7.22
CA SER A 30 -12.65 4.24 -6.94
C SER A 30 -12.71 3.28 -5.75
N ALA A 31 -13.90 3.13 -5.18
CA ALA A 31 -14.20 2.16 -4.12
C ALA A 31 -15.60 1.57 -4.27
N ASN A 32 -15.79 0.35 -3.77
CA ASN A 32 -17.09 -0.30 -3.65
C ASN A 32 -17.65 -0.11 -2.24
N LEU A 33 -18.93 0.27 -2.13
CA LEU A 33 -19.63 0.49 -0.87
C LEU A 33 -20.55 -0.70 -0.57
N SER A 34 -20.44 -1.28 0.62
CA SER A 34 -21.35 -2.34 1.08
C SER A 34 -22.81 -1.86 1.18
N ALA A 35 -23.76 -2.80 1.18
CA ALA A 35 -25.19 -2.50 1.24
C ALA A 35 -25.62 -1.76 2.52
N ASP A 36 -24.91 -1.96 3.64
CA ASP A 36 -25.12 -1.24 4.90
C ASP A 36 -24.42 0.14 4.93
N GLU A 37 -23.77 0.51 3.83
CA GLU A 37 -22.97 1.72 3.63
C GLU A 37 -21.85 1.93 4.66
N ARG A 38 -21.39 0.88 5.35
CA ARG A 38 -20.35 1.01 6.39
C ARG A 38 -19.00 0.47 6.00
N THR A 39 -18.88 -0.20 4.85
CA THR A 39 -17.63 -0.74 4.38
C THR A 39 -17.30 -0.22 2.99
N LEU A 40 -16.20 0.50 2.88
CA LEU A 40 -15.59 0.84 1.59
C LEU A 40 -14.52 -0.20 1.25
N THR A 41 -14.53 -0.70 0.02
CA THR A 41 -13.53 -1.64 -0.48
C THR A 41 -12.84 -1.04 -1.71
N VAL A 42 -11.55 -0.76 -1.56
CA VAL A 42 -10.66 -0.35 -2.65
C VAL A 42 -9.96 -1.59 -3.18
N ASN A 43 -9.95 -1.79 -4.49
CA ASN A 43 -9.21 -2.89 -5.09
C ASN A 43 -7.94 -2.32 -5.71
N LEU A 44 -6.80 -2.55 -5.07
CA LEU A 44 -5.49 -2.26 -5.67
C LEU A 44 -5.14 -3.37 -6.66
N MET A 45 -4.35 -3.06 -7.67
CA MET A 45 -3.80 -4.06 -8.58
C MET A 45 -2.31 -4.21 -8.27
N PHE A 46 -1.94 -5.32 -7.65
CA PHE A 46 -0.53 -5.63 -7.43
C PHE A 46 0.05 -6.36 -8.64
N GLY A 47 1.34 -6.12 -8.90
CA GLY A 47 2.08 -6.67 -10.03
C GLY A 47 2.18 -8.19 -10.00
N ALA A 48 2.43 -8.78 -11.17
CA ALA A 48 2.67 -10.20 -11.31
C ALA A 48 3.87 -10.65 -10.44
N PRO A 49 3.77 -11.77 -9.71
CA PRO A 49 4.91 -12.34 -9.00
C PRO A 49 5.95 -13.00 -9.92
N GLU A 50 5.74 -13.01 -11.24
CA GLU A 50 6.61 -13.73 -12.17
C GLU A 50 7.94 -13.02 -12.47
N GLY A 51 9.03 -13.73 -12.18
CA GLY A 51 10.34 -13.54 -12.80
C GLY A 51 11.23 -12.45 -12.22
N SER A 52 10.69 -11.47 -11.50
CA SER A 52 11.51 -10.48 -10.80
C SER A 52 11.67 -10.85 -9.33
N PRO A 53 12.90 -11.09 -8.83
CA PRO A 53 13.14 -11.43 -7.43
C PRO A 53 12.86 -10.29 -6.44
N ARG A 54 12.27 -9.17 -6.90
CA ARG A 54 12.09 -7.92 -6.16
C ARG A 54 10.65 -7.41 -6.09
N LEU A 55 9.72 -7.94 -6.90
CA LEU A 55 8.33 -7.45 -6.89
C LEU A 55 7.59 -8.00 -5.67
N CYS A 56 7.72 -7.29 -4.56
CA CYS A 56 6.95 -7.48 -3.36
C CYS A 56 6.19 -6.18 -3.11
N GLU A 57 4.85 -6.24 -3.19
CA GLU A 57 3.96 -5.14 -2.86
C GLU A 57 3.12 -5.53 -1.64
N ARG A 58 3.10 -4.65 -0.64
CA ARG A 58 2.39 -4.90 0.61
C ARG A 58 1.77 -3.62 1.13
N VAL A 59 0.50 -3.68 1.50
CA VAL A 59 -0.12 -2.60 2.26
C VAL A 59 0.52 -2.55 3.64
N THR A 60 1.14 -1.44 3.98
CA THR A 60 1.82 -1.23 5.27
C THR A 60 1.04 -0.33 6.20
N ASN A 61 0.24 0.58 5.64
CA ASN A 61 -0.62 1.45 6.42
C ASN A 61 -1.90 1.78 5.65
N THR A 62 -2.95 2.12 6.40
CA THR A 62 -4.18 2.68 5.86
C THR A 62 -4.59 3.88 6.72
N GLU A 63 -5.06 4.92 6.07
CA GLU A 63 -5.58 6.11 6.74
C GLU A 63 -7.09 6.20 6.50
N LEU A 64 -7.81 6.52 7.57
CA LEU A 64 -9.25 6.74 7.55
C LEU A 64 -9.57 7.88 8.52
N ASP A 65 -9.92 9.03 7.96
CA ASP A 65 -10.46 10.14 8.73
C ASP A 65 -11.92 10.38 8.37
N GLU A 66 -12.77 10.52 9.38
CA GLU A 66 -14.21 10.63 9.22
C GLU A 66 -14.75 11.91 9.86
N SER A 67 -15.33 12.76 9.01
CA SER A 67 -16.08 13.94 9.41
C SER A 67 -17.59 13.77 9.14
N SER A 68 -18.36 14.84 9.40
CA SER A 68 -19.80 14.87 9.10
C SER A 68 -20.12 14.95 7.60
N SER A 69 -19.24 15.53 6.78
CA SER A 69 -19.48 15.77 5.34
C SER A 69 -18.58 14.92 4.43
N GLN A 70 -17.42 14.51 4.92
CA GLN A 70 -16.41 13.80 4.13
C GLN A 70 -15.73 12.66 4.90
N VAL A 71 -15.21 11.71 4.14
CA VAL A 71 -14.33 10.63 4.58
C VAL A 71 -13.06 10.72 3.77
N VAL A 72 -11.90 10.84 4.41
CA VAL A 72 -10.60 10.83 3.75
C VAL A 72 -10.00 9.43 3.91
N ILE A 73 -9.56 8.83 2.81
CA ILE A 73 -8.93 7.51 2.82
C ILE A 73 -7.55 7.56 2.18
N GLY A 74 -6.62 6.76 2.69
CA GLY A 74 -5.29 6.60 2.13
C GLY A 74 -4.81 5.16 2.27
N ILE A 75 -4.02 4.70 1.31
CA ILE A 75 -3.39 3.38 1.37
C ILE A 75 -1.90 3.53 1.09
N LEU A 76 -1.06 3.14 2.06
CA LEU A 76 0.38 3.14 1.92
C LEU A 76 0.85 1.75 1.51
N VAL A 77 1.48 1.66 0.34
CA VAL A 77 2.04 0.42 -0.19
C VAL A 77 3.56 0.49 -0.14
N GLU A 78 4.16 -0.51 0.49
CA GLU A 78 5.59 -0.78 0.41
C GLU A 78 5.88 -1.63 -0.83
N LYS A 79 6.83 -1.15 -1.63
CA LYS A 79 7.37 -1.80 -2.82
C LYS A 79 8.80 -2.26 -2.53
N ASP A 80 9.24 -3.29 -3.24
CA ASP A 80 10.59 -3.87 -3.08
C ASP A 80 10.87 -4.39 -1.67
N CYS A 81 9.86 -4.95 -0.99
CA CYS A 81 10.05 -5.56 0.33
C CYS A 81 11.01 -6.76 0.30
N PRO A 82 11.80 -6.98 1.38
CA PRO A 82 12.64 -8.17 1.49
C PRO A 82 11.78 -9.43 1.38
N LYS A 83 12.33 -10.48 0.76
CA LYS A 83 11.63 -11.75 0.48
C LYS A 83 10.79 -12.21 1.68
N GLN A 84 9.52 -12.49 1.41
CA GLN A 84 8.68 -13.32 2.26
C GLN A 84 9.33 -14.71 2.34
N TRP A 85 9.26 -15.34 3.51
CA TRP A 85 10.10 -16.47 3.91
C TRP A 85 9.86 -17.72 3.01
N PRO A 86 10.88 -18.56 2.71
CA PRO A 86 10.87 -19.59 1.66
C PRO A 86 9.78 -20.68 1.62
N TRP A 87 8.82 -20.73 2.56
CA TRP A 87 7.75 -21.74 2.57
C TRP A 87 6.37 -21.18 2.19
N GLU A 88 6.24 -19.89 1.93
CA GLU A 88 5.05 -19.33 1.29
C GLU A 88 5.20 -19.53 -0.22
N GLU A 89 4.71 -20.67 -0.72
CA GLU A 89 4.67 -20.93 -2.16
C GLU A 89 3.72 -19.93 -2.84
N PRO A 90 4.19 -19.10 -3.80
CA PRO A 90 3.30 -18.23 -4.54
C PRO A 90 2.41 -19.06 -5.47
N VAL A 91 1.12 -19.16 -5.16
CA VAL A 91 0.10 -19.92 -5.92
C VAL A 91 -0.39 -19.14 -7.16
N TYR A 92 0.48 -18.38 -7.82
CA TYR A 92 0.08 -17.43 -8.87
C TYR A 92 0.98 -17.52 -10.10
N ASN A 93 1.05 -18.71 -10.70
CA ASN A 93 1.66 -18.86 -12.01
C ASN A 93 0.62 -18.40 -13.06
N ASN A 94 0.99 -17.44 -13.92
CA ASN A 94 0.25 -16.87 -15.06
C ASN A 94 -0.65 -15.62 -14.83
N LEU A 95 -0.58 -14.91 -13.70
CA LEU A 95 -1.34 -13.66 -13.53
C LEU A 95 -0.49 -12.44 -13.92
N ALA A 96 -1.02 -11.55 -14.78
CA ALA A 96 -0.42 -10.25 -15.10
C ALA A 96 -0.41 -9.28 -13.89
N GLY A 97 -1.19 -9.60 -12.87
CA GLY A 97 -1.35 -8.90 -11.61
C GLY A 97 -2.50 -9.54 -10.83
N TYR A 98 -2.63 -9.24 -9.55
CA TYR A 98 -3.72 -9.74 -8.74
C TYR A 98 -4.42 -8.60 -7.99
N PRO A 99 -5.76 -8.63 -7.89
CA PRO A 99 -6.49 -7.65 -7.11
C PRO A 99 -6.22 -7.87 -5.62
N HIS A 100 -5.86 -6.80 -4.92
CA HIS A 100 -5.69 -6.77 -3.48
C HIS A 100 -6.77 -5.89 -2.85
N PRO A 101 -7.84 -6.49 -2.28
CA PRO A 101 -8.94 -5.73 -1.69
C PRO A 101 -8.54 -5.15 -0.32
N VAL A 102 -8.60 -3.83 -0.19
CA VAL A 102 -8.40 -3.10 1.07
C VAL A 102 -9.74 -2.60 1.58
N LYS A 103 -10.09 -2.94 2.82
CA LYS A 103 -11.37 -2.60 3.44
C LYS A 103 -11.21 -1.49 4.47
N PHE A 104 -12.07 -0.48 4.38
CA PHE A 104 -12.23 0.57 5.37
C PHE A 104 -13.59 0.41 6.05
N THR A 105 -13.59 0.23 7.36
CA THR A 105 -14.82 0.17 8.16
C THR A 105 -15.12 1.54 8.74
N LEU A 106 -16.24 2.12 8.32
CA LEU A 106 -16.70 3.42 8.77
C LEU A 106 -17.42 3.31 10.12
N LYS A 107 -17.21 4.29 10.99
CA LYS A 107 -17.94 4.45 12.27
C LYS A 107 -19.42 4.73 12.04
N ARG A 108 -19.76 5.39 10.92
CA ARG A 108 -21.14 5.71 10.51
C ARG A 108 -21.34 5.34 9.04
N SER A 109 -22.58 5.14 8.61
CA SER A 109 -22.85 4.90 7.18
C SER A 109 -22.34 6.07 6.33
N LEU A 110 -21.96 5.80 5.09
CA LEU A 110 -21.47 6.84 4.19
C LEU A 110 -22.55 7.90 3.96
N ALA A 111 -23.83 7.51 3.80
CA ALA A 111 -24.98 8.42 3.79
C ALA A 111 -24.82 9.66 2.88
N GLY A 112 -24.19 9.48 1.71
CA GLY A 112 -23.92 10.56 0.76
C GLY A 112 -22.74 11.48 1.11
N ARG A 113 -21.99 11.20 2.19
CA ARG A 113 -20.70 11.85 2.45
C ARG A 113 -19.74 11.64 1.29
N THR A 114 -18.92 12.63 1.02
CA THR A 114 -17.92 12.55 -0.05
C THR A 114 -16.72 11.74 0.43
N VAL A 115 -16.19 10.87 -0.42
CA VAL A 115 -14.92 10.17 -0.14
C VAL A 115 -13.81 10.87 -0.92
N ILE A 116 -12.73 11.20 -0.23
CA ILE A 116 -11.59 11.94 -0.76
C ILE A 116 -10.33 11.07 -0.61
N ASP A 117 -9.52 11.04 -1.65
CA ASP A 117 -8.19 10.43 -1.62
C ASP A 117 -7.22 11.37 -0.89
N ASN A 118 -6.46 10.83 0.07
CA ASN A 118 -5.44 11.55 0.82
C ASN A 118 -4.23 11.97 -0.04
N THR A 119 -3.99 11.28 -1.17
CA THR A 119 -2.79 11.52 -1.99
C THR A 119 -2.91 12.80 -2.83
N ASP A 120 -4.02 12.96 -3.54
CA ASP A 120 -4.25 14.06 -4.50
C ASP A 120 -5.43 14.97 -4.13
N GLY A 121 -6.15 14.65 -3.05
CA GLY A 121 -7.35 15.39 -2.62
C GLY A 121 -8.55 15.22 -3.56
N GLN A 122 -8.49 14.32 -4.54
CA GLN A 122 -9.56 14.10 -5.50
C GLN A 122 -10.69 13.27 -4.89
N ARG A 123 -11.86 13.39 -5.52
CA ARG A 123 -13.01 12.60 -5.13
C ARG A 123 -12.87 11.16 -5.61
N VAL A 124 -13.03 10.23 -4.68
CA VAL A 124 -13.11 8.79 -4.97
C VAL A 124 -14.49 8.46 -5.52
N GLN A 125 -14.54 7.79 -6.68
CA GLN A 125 -15.80 7.32 -7.26
C GLN A 125 -16.33 6.12 -6.47
N ILE A 126 -17.59 6.22 -6.01
CA ILE A 126 -18.21 5.17 -5.20
C ILE A 126 -19.18 4.35 -6.04
N TYR A 127 -19.00 3.03 -6.04
CA TYR A 127 -19.89 2.07 -6.68
C TYR A 127 -20.62 1.24 -5.64
N PRO A 128 -21.89 0.85 -5.86
CA PRO A 128 -22.56 -0.09 -5.00
C PRO A 128 -21.86 -1.45 -5.08
N GLY A 129 -21.52 -2.02 -3.93
CA GLY A 129 -20.97 -3.35 -3.81
C GLY A 129 -21.99 -4.36 -4.30
N LYS A 130 -21.54 -5.36 -5.06
CA LYS A 130 -22.41 -6.47 -5.47
C LYS A 130 -22.86 -7.19 -4.21
N SER A 131 -24.14 -7.09 -3.86
CA SER A 131 -24.75 -8.05 -2.96
C SER A 131 -24.59 -9.42 -3.62
N LYS A 132 -23.98 -10.37 -2.91
CA LYS A 132 -24.10 -11.76 -3.32
C LYS A 132 -25.60 -12.09 -3.17
N PRO A 133 -26.33 -12.46 -4.24
CA PRO A 133 -27.66 -13.01 -4.05
C PRO A 133 -27.48 -14.30 -3.24
N GLU A 134 -28.16 -14.35 -2.11
CA GLU A 134 -28.26 -15.53 -1.24
C GLU A 134 -29.16 -16.59 -1.89
#